data_AF-W6TRN8-F1
#
_entry.id   AF-W6TRN8-F1
#
_cell.length_a   1.000
_cell.length_b   1.000
_cell.length_c   1.000
_cell.angle_alpha   90.00
_cell.angle_beta   90.00
_cell.angle_gamma   90.00
#
_symmetry.space_group_name_H-M   'P 1'
#
loop_
_entity.id
_entity.type
_entity.pdbx_description
1 polymer ?
#
loop_
_entity_poly.entity_id
_entity_poly.type
_entity_poly.pdbx_seq_one_letter_code
_entity_poly.pdbx_strand_id
1 'polypeptide(L)'
;MIEADSLKNLYSKAKLAFNKCILNPDNGYLKDENNIPINDIILMEDFVCVKFLKYEIDTFVIEVKLQLISPDKRLIGKYFYYENETGAPVDDSLIFV
;
A
#
# COMPACT_ATOMS: atom_id res chain seq x y z
N MET A 1 -18.04 -12.94 -0.18
CA MET A 1 -17.35 -12.46 -1.38
C MET A 1 -17.17 -10.96 -1.21
N ILE A 2 -15.95 -10.42 -1.27
CA ILE A 2 -15.74 -8.96 -1.18
C ILE A 2 -16.28 -8.36 -2.48
N GLU A 3 -17.13 -7.35 -2.38
CA GLU A 3 -17.71 -6.68 -3.54
C GLU A 3 -16.64 -5.88 -4.30
N ALA A 4 -16.79 -5.76 -5.62
CA ALA A 4 -15.81 -5.09 -6.47
C ALA A 4 -15.61 -3.61 -6.06
N ASP A 5 -16.67 -2.93 -5.61
CA ASP A 5 -16.57 -1.55 -5.17
C ASP A 5 -15.86 -1.41 -3.81
N SER A 6 -15.99 -2.40 -2.93
CA SER A 6 -15.20 -2.47 -1.70
C SER A 6 -13.71 -2.65 -2.01
N LEU A 7 -13.35 -3.47 -3.00
CA LEU A 7 -11.95 -3.64 -3.43
C LEU A 7 -11.37 -2.35 -4.02
N LYS A 8 -12.13 -1.64 -4.87
CA LYS A 8 -11.70 -0.34 -5.41
C LYS A 8 -11.44 0.68 -4.30
N ASN A 9 -12.28 0.69 -3.27
CA ASN A 9 -12.10 1.59 -2.12
C ASN A 9 -10.80 1.27 -1.37
N LEU A 10 -10.54 -0.01 -1.10
CA LEU A 10 -9.30 -0.46 -0.44
C LEU A 10 -8.04 -0.03 -1.21
N TYR A 11 -8.00 -0.26 -2.53
CA TYR A 11 -6.88 0.21 -3.35
C TYR A 11 -6.77 1.73 -3.42
N SER A 12 -7.89 2.45 -3.43
CA SER A 12 -7.88 3.92 -3.40
C SER A 12 -7.30 4.45 -2.10
N LYS A 13 -7.67 3.87 -0.95
CA LYS A 13 -7.08 4.19 0.35
C LYS A 13 -5.57 3.91 0.36
N ALA A 14 -5.14 2.75 -0.14
CA ALA A 14 -3.72 2.40 -0.21
C ALA A 14 -2.92 3.38 -1.08
N LYS A 15 -3.44 3.80 -2.24
CA LYS A 15 -2.81 4.80 -3.12
C LYS A 15 -2.71 6.16 -2.44
N LEU A 16 -3.75 6.58 -1.71
CA LEU A 16 -3.73 7.82 -0.93
C LEU A 16 -2.73 7.75 0.22
N ALA A 17 -2.64 6.62 0.93
CA ALA A 17 -1.70 6.41 2.02
C ALA A 17 -0.25 6.44 1.50
N PHE A 18 0.02 5.77 0.37
CA PHE A 18 1.33 5.85 -0.31
C PHE A 18 1.71 7.30 -0.61
N ASN A 19 0.82 8.06 -1.25
CA ASN A 19 1.07 9.47 -1.59
C ASN A 19 1.39 10.31 -0.35
N LYS A 20 0.72 10.08 0.78
CA LYS A 20 1.04 10.75 2.04
C LYS A 20 2.42 10.34 2.54
N CYS A 21 2.75 9.05 2.48
CA CYS A 21 4.03 8.49 2.91
C CYS A 21 5.20 9.12 2.14
N ILE A 22 5.12 9.21 0.81
CA ILE A 22 6.20 9.77 -0.03
C ILE A 22 6.31 11.31 0.00
N LEU A 23 5.23 11.99 0.38
CA LEU A 23 5.21 13.45 0.55
C LEU A 23 5.57 13.88 1.98
N ASN A 24 5.67 12.93 2.92
CA ASN A 24 6.04 13.23 4.29
C ASN A 24 7.50 13.75 4.33
N PRO A 25 7.75 14.96 4.89
CA PRO A 25 9.11 15.51 5.01
C PRO A 25 10.09 14.58 5.73
N ASP A 26 9.61 13.81 6.72
CA ASP A 26 10.43 12.87 7.48
C ASP A 26 10.94 11.71 6.60
N ASN A 27 10.25 11.44 5.49
CA ASN A 27 10.60 10.45 4.47
C ASN A 27 11.36 11.07 3.28
N GLY A 28 11.90 12.29 3.44
CA GLY A 28 12.63 12.97 2.38
C GLY A 28 13.82 12.17 1.83
N TYR A 29 14.45 11.33 2.68
CA TYR A 29 15.57 10.45 2.31
C TYR A 29 15.23 9.44 1.22
N LEU A 30 13.95 9.04 1.08
CA LEU A 30 13.52 8.10 0.04
C LEU A 30 13.77 8.63 -1.38
N LYS A 31 13.88 9.96 -1.54
CA LYS A 31 14.21 10.60 -2.82
C LYS A 31 15.65 10.33 -3.25
N ASP A 32 16.53 10.04 -2.30
CA ASP A 32 17.96 9.86 -2.52
C ASP A 32 18.36 8.39 -2.62
N GLU A 33 17.53 7.48 -2.10
CA GLU A 33 17.81 6.02 -2.10
C GLU A 33 17.51 5.33 -3.45
N ASN A 34 16.75 5.97 -4.34
CA ASN A 34 16.38 5.39 -5.63
C ASN A 34 16.77 6.30 -6.80
N ASN A 35 17.36 5.69 -7.83
CA ASN A 35 17.66 6.36 -9.11
C ASN A 35 16.40 6.74 -9.92
N ILE A 36 15.21 6.52 -9.38
CA ILE A 36 13.93 6.82 -10.02
C ILE A 36 13.24 7.90 -9.21
N PRO A 37 12.88 9.04 -9.85
CA PRO A 37 12.09 10.05 -9.19
C PRO A 37 10.80 9.44 -8.65
N ILE A 38 10.55 9.62 -7.36
CA ILE A 38 9.36 9.10 -6.67
C ILE A 38 8.06 9.49 -7.40
N ASN A 39 8.03 10.67 -8.02
CA ASN A 39 6.88 11.17 -8.76
C ASN A 39 6.57 10.38 -10.05
N ASP A 40 7.53 9.61 -10.56
CA ASP A 40 7.38 8.80 -11.77
C ASP A 40 6.98 7.35 -11.47
N ILE A 41 6.80 7.01 -10.19
CA ILE A 41 6.40 5.67 -9.76
C ILE A 41 4.94 5.41 -10.16
N ILE A 42 4.73 4.36 -10.93
CA ILE A 42 3.41 3.86 -11.32
C ILE A 42 2.95 2.83 -10.29
N LEU A 43 1.81 3.08 -9.64
CA LEU A 43 1.21 2.15 -8.69
C LEU A 43 0.31 1.14 -9.41
N MET A 44 0.62 -0.15 -9.25
CA MET A 44 -0.18 -1.24 -9.79
C MET A 44 -0.81 -2.06 -8.66
N GLU A 45 -2.08 -2.40 -8.80
CA GLU A 45 -2.83 -3.22 -7.84
C GLU A 45 -2.33 -4.68 -7.90
N ASP A 46 -2.12 -5.31 -6.75
CA ASP A 46 -1.63 -6.70 -6.66
C ASP A 46 -2.65 -7.60 -5.96
N PHE A 47 -2.73 -7.51 -4.63
CA PHE A 47 -3.70 -8.30 -3.87
C PHE A 47 -4.32 -7.53 -2.70
N VAL A 48 -5.46 -8.06 -2.25
CA VAL A 48 -6.09 -7.77 -0.96
C VAL A 48 -6.22 -9.08 -0.20
N CYS A 49 -5.79 -9.11 1.05
CA CYS A 49 -5.86 -10.27 1.92
C CYS A 49 -6.48 -9.88 3.27
N VAL A 50 -7.36 -10.73 3.81
CA VAL A 50 -7.91 -10.60 5.17
C VAL A 50 -7.20 -11.60 6.08
N LYS A 51 -6.56 -11.10 7.14
CA LYS A 51 -5.81 -11.90 8.12
C LYS A 51 -6.50 -11.81 9.47
N PHE A 52 -7.07 -12.91 9.93
CA PHE A 52 -7.68 -12.99 11.27
C PHE A 52 -6.59 -13.05 12.33
N LEU A 53 -6.76 -12.28 13.40
CA LEU A 53 -5.86 -12.27 14.54
C LEU A 53 -6.48 -13.11 15.65
N LYS A 54 -5.77 -14.15 16.10
CA LYS A 54 -6.23 -15.12 17.11
C LYS A 54 -7.42 -15.97 16.63
N TYR A 55 -8.17 -16.53 17.58
CA TYR A 55 -9.34 -17.37 17.36
C TYR A 55 -10.65 -16.57 17.26
N GLU A 56 -10.58 -15.24 17.15
CA GLU A 56 -11.74 -14.35 17.13
C GLU A 56 -12.00 -13.89 15.68
N ILE A 57 -13.16 -14.25 15.13
CA ILE A 57 -13.52 -13.90 13.75
C ILE A 57 -13.76 -12.39 13.56
N ASP A 58 -14.05 -11.70 14.65
CA ASP A 58 -14.38 -10.27 14.66
C ASP A 58 -13.14 -9.37 14.69
N THR A 59 -11.94 -9.94 14.84
CA THR A 59 -10.68 -9.19 14.84
C THR A 59 -9.82 -9.61 13.66
N PHE A 60 -9.69 -8.73 12.68
CA PHE A 60 -8.90 -9.00 11.48
C PHE A 60 -8.20 -7.75 10.96
N VAL A 61 -7.15 -7.98 10.19
CA VAL A 61 -6.45 -6.94 9.44
C VAL A 61 -6.61 -7.20 7.97
N ILE A 62 -6.97 -6.16 7.23
CA ILE A 62 -6.95 -6.15 5.77
C ILE A 62 -5.59 -5.64 5.34
N GLU A 63 -4.83 -6.47 4.62
CA GLU A 63 -3.58 -6.10 3.95
C GLU A 63 -3.88 -5.84 2.47
N VAL A 64 -3.50 -4.66 2.00
CA VAL A 64 -3.61 -4.24 0.60
C VAL A 64 -2.20 -4.04 0.07
N LYS A 65 -1.84 -4.73 -1.02
CA LYS A 65 -0.53 -4.60 -1.67
C LYS A 65 -0.63 -3.83 -2.97
N LEU A 66 0.25 -2.84 -3.12
CA LEU A 66 0.56 -2.17 -4.37
C LEU A 66 1.97 -2.53 -4.82
N GLN A 67 2.15 -2.76 -6.12
CA GLN A 67 3.45 -2.83 -6.76
C GLN A 67 3.87 -1.44 -7.22
N LEU A 68 5.16 -1.13 -7.05
CA LEU A 68 5.77 0.09 -7.55
C LEU A 68 6.49 -0.26 -8.83
N ILE A 69 6.04 0.32 -9.93
CA ILE A 69 6.53 0.06 -11.27
C ILE A 69 7.20 1.33 -11.80
N SER A 70 8.40 1.21 -12.35
CA SER A 70 9.09 2.29 -13.04
C SER A 70 8.45 2.62 -14.39
N PRO A 71 8.73 3.80 -14.98
CA PRO A 71 8.25 4.13 -16.33
C PRO A 71 8.65 3.12 -17.43
N ASP A 72 9.79 2.44 -17.26
CA ASP A 72 10.26 1.39 -18.16
C ASP A 72 9.72 -0.02 -17.81
N LYS A 73 8.66 -0.08 -16.99
CA LYS A 73 7.89 -1.29 -16.64
C LYS A 73 8.64 -2.31 -15.78
N ARG A 74 9.64 -1.90 -15.02
CA ARG A 74 10.33 -2.75 -14.05
C ARG A 74 9.68 -2.63 -12.68
N LEU A 75 9.63 -3.75 -11.94
CA LEU A 75 9.24 -3.74 -10.53
C LEU A 75 10.40 -3.16 -9.71
N ILE A 76 10.13 -2.10 -8.96
CA ILE A 76 11.14 -1.37 -8.17
C ILE A 76 10.84 -1.39 -6.67
N GLY A 77 9.65 -1.89 -6.30
CA GLY A 77 9.24 -1.91 -4.91
C GLY A 77 7.82 -2.42 -4.72
N LYS A 78 7.40 -2.39 -3.46
CA LYS A 78 6.05 -2.74 -3.01
C LYS A 78 5.66 -1.83 -1.86
N TYR A 79 4.39 -1.48 -1.83
CA TYR A 79 3.77 -0.75 -0.72
C TYR A 79 2.65 -1.60 -0.13
N PHE A 80 2.63 -1.73 1.18
CA PHE A 80 1.60 -2.42 1.93
C PHE A 80 0.82 -1.41 2.76
N TYR A 81 -0.49 -1.47 2.69
CA TYR A 81 -1.40 -0.71 3.51
C TYR A 81 -2.22 -1.66 4.37
N TYR A 82 -2.34 -1.33 5.66
CA TYR A 82 -3.06 -2.14 6.64
C TYR A 82 -4.21 -1.34 7.23
N GLU A 83 -5.42 -1.91 7.21
CA GLU A 83 -6.57 -1.40 7.97
C GLU A 83 -7.22 -2.48 8.81
N ASN A 84 -7.82 -2.09 9.93
CA ASN A 84 -8.56 -3.01 10.80
C ASN A 84 -10.00 -3.23 10.30
N GLU A 85 -10.77 -4.03 11.02
CA GLU A 85 -12.17 -4.34 10.73
C GLU A 85 -13.09 -3.12 10.65
N THR A 86 -12.72 -2.00 11.28
CA THR A 86 -13.48 -0.73 11.22
C THR A 86 -13.08 0.15 10.03
N GLY A 87 -12.12 -0.29 9.21
CA GLY A 87 -11.57 0.46 8.09
C GLY A 87 -10.62 1.57 8.50
N ALA A 88 -10.15 1.57 9.75
CA ALA A 88 -9.17 2.52 10.26
C ALA A 88 -7.75 2.06 9.89
N PRO A 89 -6.87 2.96 9.40
CA PRO A 89 -5.49 2.63 9.10
C PRO A 89 -4.76 2.19 10.37
N VAL A 90 -4.07 1.05 10.29
CA VAL A 90 -3.27 0.49 11.39
C VAL A 90 -1.79 0.76 11.17
N ASP A 91 -1.31 0.51 9.95
CA ASP A 91 0.10 0.64 9.60
C ASP A 91 0.27 0.72 8.08
N ASP A 92 1.49 1.06 7.64
CA ASP A 92 1.92 0.90 6.26
C ASP A 92 3.41 0.54 6.16
N SER A 93 3.80 0.03 4.99
CA SER A 93 5.21 -0.32 4.73
C SER A 93 5.57 -0.08 3.27
N LEU A 94 6.63 0.68 3.05
CA LEU A 94 7.23 0.91 1.75
C LEU A 94 8.58 0.19 1.67
N ILE A 95 8.74 -0.68 0.67
CA ILE A 95 9.94 -1.50 0.48
C ILE A 95 10.39 -1.42 -0.97
N PHE A 96 11.63 -0.98 -1.19
CA PHE A 96 12.29 -0.97 -2.51
C PHE A 96 13.09 -2.27 -2.74
N VAL A 97 13.32 -2.62 -4.01
CA VAL A 97 14.06 -3.84 -4.44
C VAL A 97 15.47 -3.47 -4.91
#